data_AF-A0A7J0GTN8-F1
#
_entry.id   AF-A0A7J0GTN8-F1
#
_cell.length_a   1.000
_cell.length_b   1.000
_cell.length_c   1.000
_cell.angle_alpha   90.00
_cell.angle_beta   90.00
_cell.angle_gamma   90.00
#
_symmetry.space_group_name_H-M   'P 1'
#
loop_
_entity.id
_entity.type
_entity.pdbx_description
1 polymer ?
#
loop_
_entity_poly.entity_id
_entity_poly.type
_entity_poly.pdbx_seq_one_letter_code
_entity_poly.pdbx_strand_id
1 'polypeptide(L)'
;MHRKEKRRTPAWCDRILWHGGGLQQLSYIRGESKFSDHRPVYSVFWVEVESYQGPLRKIMSCSSSRVEVEEMLPYSHGYTELCFF
;
A
#
# COMPACT_ATOMS: atom_id res chain seq x y z
N MET A 1 20.09 24.42 21.99
CA MET A 1 21.21 23.89 21.17
C MET A 1 20.76 23.80 19.72
N HIS A 2 21.35 24.60 18.82
CA HIS A 2 21.04 24.53 17.39
C HIS A 2 21.80 23.35 16.79
N ARG A 3 21.13 22.21 16.59
CA ARG A 3 21.69 21.06 15.86
C ARG A 3 21.83 21.49 14.40
N LYS A 4 23.05 21.73 13.91
CA LYS A 4 23.31 21.99 12.48
C LYS A 4 22.63 20.88 11.64
N GLU A 5 21.71 21.27 10.77
CA GLU A 5 21.14 20.36 9.78
C GLU A 5 22.26 19.87 8.86
N LYS A 6 22.49 18.57 8.86
CA LYS A 6 23.42 17.94 7.92
C LYS A 6 22.77 18.01 6.53
N ARG A 7 23.48 18.56 5.55
CA ARG A 7 23.07 18.52 4.13
C ARG A 7 23.11 17.07 3.66
N ARG A 8 21.95 16.41 3.62
CA ARG A 8 21.81 15.04 3.10
C ARG A 8 21.71 15.10 1.57
N THR A 9 22.46 14.23 0.90
CA THR A 9 22.29 14.00 -0.54
C THR A 9 20.93 13.33 -0.79
N PRO A 10 20.18 13.70 -1.84
CA PRO A 10 18.95 13.01 -2.20
C PRO A 10 19.16 11.50 -2.37
N ALA A 11 18.24 10.70 -1.86
CA ALA A 11 18.30 9.25 -1.91
C ALA A 11 16.90 8.63 -1.95
N TRP A 12 16.81 7.42 -2.49
CA TRP A 12 15.60 6.60 -2.46
C TRP A 12 15.68 5.65 -1.26
N CYS A 13 15.46 6.19 -0.07
CA CYS A 13 15.60 5.45 1.18
C CYS A 13 14.47 4.44 1.40
N ASP A 14 13.25 4.80 1.00
CA ASP A 14 12.05 4.00 1.20
C ASP A 14 11.79 3.13 -0.04
N ARG A 15 11.81 1.81 0.15
CA ARG A 15 11.74 0.83 -0.95
C ARG A 15 10.81 -0.32 -0.60
N ILE A 16 10.03 -0.75 -1.59
CA ILE A 16 9.18 -1.94 -1.50
C ILE A 16 9.76 -3.00 -2.41
N LEU A 17 10.23 -4.11 -1.83
CA LEU A 17 10.85 -5.22 -2.53
C LEU A 17 9.98 -6.46 -2.36
N TRP A 18 9.99 -7.34 -3.35
CA TRP A 18 9.26 -8.60 -3.33
C TRP A 18 10.02 -9.67 -4.12
N HIS A 19 9.80 -10.93 -3.79
CA HIS A 19 10.39 -12.08 -4.46
C HIS A 19 9.49 -13.30 -4.27
N GLY A 20 9.30 -14.09 -5.33
CA GLY A 20 8.44 -15.29 -5.33
C GLY A 20 7.44 -15.28 -6.48
N GLY A 21 6.80 -16.43 -6.70
CA GLY A 21 5.68 -16.56 -7.65
C GLY A 21 4.37 -16.05 -7.06
N GLY A 22 3.35 -15.88 -7.90
CA GLY A 22 2.01 -15.45 -7.46
C GLY A 22 1.90 -13.98 -7.06
N LEU A 23 2.97 -13.18 -7.22
CA LEU A 23 2.96 -11.73 -7.03
C LEU A 23 3.26 -11.05 -8.36
N GLN A 24 2.35 -10.22 -8.84
CA GLN A 24 2.56 -9.36 -9.99
C GLN A 24 2.43 -7.90 -9.57
N GLN A 25 3.51 -7.13 -9.73
CA GLN A 25 3.51 -5.71 -9.41
C GLN A 25 2.75 -4.93 -10.49
N LEU A 26 1.66 -4.28 -10.09
CA LEU A 26 0.81 -3.45 -10.96
C LEU A 26 1.30 -2.00 -11.01
N SER A 27 1.79 -1.47 -9.89
CA SER A 27 2.31 -0.10 -9.85
C SER A 27 3.37 0.08 -8.77
N TYR A 28 4.24 1.08 -8.94
CA TYR A 28 5.19 1.57 -7.95
C TYR A 28 5.23 3.10 -8.03
N ILE A 29 4.72 3.78 -7.02
CA ILE A 29 4.38 5.21 -7.09
C ILE A 29 4.95 5.95 -5.88
N ARG A 30 5.48 7.15 -6.12
CA ARG A 30 5.81 8.11 -5.07
C ARG A 30 4.63 9.05 -4.85
N GLY A 31 4.13 9.15 -3.62
CA GLY A 31 3.14 10.17 -3.26
C GLY A 31 3.75 11.55 -3.04
N GLU A 32 2.90 12.58 -3.08
CA GLU A 32 3.30 13.99 -2.93
C GLU A 32 3.06 14.57 -1.53
N SER A 33 2.62 13.76 -0.58
CA SER A 33 2.41 14.21 0.81
C SER A 33 3.69 14.79 1.40
N LYS A 34 3.56 15.92 2.10
CA LYS A 34 4.65 16.67 2.73
C LYS A 34 4.59 16.62 4.26
N PHE A 35 3.88 15.64 4.83
CA PHE A 35 3.73 15.50 6.28
C PHE A 35 5.07 15.22 6.99
N SER A 36 6.02 14.59 6.30
CA SER A 36 7.40 14.32 6.76
C SER A 36 8.44 14.84 5.77
N ASP A 37 9.73 14.76 6.16
CA ASP A 37 10.88 15.01 5.30
C ASP A 37 11.04 13.95 4.19
N HIS A 38 10.46 12.76 4.38
CA HIS A 38 10.32 11.73 3.36
C HIS A 38 9.01 11.88 2.57
N ARG A 39 8.99 11.33 1.35
CA ARG A 39 7.77 11.20 0.52
C ARG A 39 7.29 9.76 0.60
N PRO A 40 5.99 9.50 0.78
CA PRO A 40 5.51 8.13 0.87
C PRO A 40 5.70 7.37 -0.45
N VAL A 41 5.94 6.07 -0.35
CA VAL A 41 6.12 5.17 -1.50
C VAL A 41 5.07 4.07 -1.40
N TYR A 42 4.42 3.78 -2.53
CA TYR A 42 3.34 2.80 -2.64
C TYR A 42 3.67 1.80 -3.74
N SER A 43 3.18 0.57 -3.58
CA SER A 43 3.22 -0.44 -4.63
C SER A 43 1.93 -1.25 -4.58
N VAL A 44 1.30 -1.46 -5.73
CA VAL A 44 0.09 -2.27 -5.84
C VAL A 44 0.45 -3.60 -6.47
N PHE A 45 -0.08 -4.69 -5.92
CA PHE A 45 0.19 -6.04 -6.40
C PHE A 45 -1.12 -6.77 -6.71
N TRP A 46 -1.12 -7.49 -7.81
CA TRP A 46 -2.02 -8.62 -8.00
C TRP A 46 -1.39 -9.84 -7.33
N VAL A 47 -2.18 -10.56 -6.53
CA VAL A 47 -1.72 -11.68 -5.71
C VAL A 47 -2.58 -12.91 -5.97
N GLU A 48 -1.94 -14.00 -6.34
CA GLU A 48 -2.56 -15.32 -6.41
C GLU A 48 -2.74 -15.88 -4.99
N VAL A 49 -3.96 -16.28 -4.64
CA VAL A 49 -4.30 -16.81 -3.31
C VAL A 49 -5.04 -18.13 -3.47
N GLU A 50 -4.53 -19.18 -2.84
CA GLU A 50 -5.25 -20.44 -2.71
C GLU A 50 -6.26 -20.34 -1.57
N SER A 51 -7.55 -20.55 -1.86
CA SER A 51 -8.59 -20.62 -0.81
C SER A 51 -8.92 -22.07 -0.48
N TYR A 52 -8.55 -22.53 0.71
CA TYR A 52 -8.97 -23.85 1.20
C TYR A 52 -10.35 -23.74 1.90
N GLN A 53 -11.39 -24.27 1.28
CA GLN A 53 -12.74 -24.34 1.86
C GLN A 53 -12.84 -25.54 2.83
N GLY A 54 -12.07 -25.50 3.92
CA GLY A 54 -12.22 -26.45 5.04
C GLY A 54 -13.18 -25.90 6.11
N PRO A 55 -13.63 -26.72 7.09
CA PRO A 55 -14.48 -26.24 8.19
C PRO A 55 -13.84 -25.02 8.86
N LEU A 56 -14.53 -23.88 8.78
CA LEU A 56 -14.10 -22.54 9.19
C LEU A 56 -13.51 -22.51 10.62
N ARG A 57 -12.20 -22.69 10.77
CA ARG A 57 -11.52 -22.36 12.04
C ARG A 57 -11.31 -20.86 12.06
N LYS A 58 -12.23 -20.15 12.73
CA LYS A 58 -12.09 -18.73 13.10
C LYS A 58 -10.86 -18.56 14.00
N ILE A 59 -9.68 -18.46 13.41
CA ILE A 59 -8.48 -17.94 14.10
C ILE A 59 -7.82 -16.94 13.15
N MET A 60 -8.43 -15.77 13.05
CA MET A 60 -7.74 -14.54 12.66
C MET A 60 -8.25 -13.44 13.60
N SER A 61 -7.78 -13.47 14.83
CA SER A 61 -7.62 -12.25 15.63
C SER A 61 -6.29 -11.63 15.21
N CYS A 62 -6.23 -11.10 13.98
CA CYS A 62 -5.32 -9.99 13.72
C CYS A 62 -6.11 -8.75 14.14
N SER A 63 -5.67 -8.09 15.22
CA SER A 63 -6.26 -6.85 15.67
C SER A 63 -6.25 -5.88 14.50
N SER A 64 -7.42 -5.72 13.89
CA SER A 64 -7.67 -4.79 12.80
C SER A 64 -7.26 -3.40 13.28
N SER A 65 -6.08 -2.92 12.90
CA SER A 65 -5.82 -1.49 12.88
C SER A 65 -6.69 -0.92 11.76
N ARG A 66 -7.99 -0.71 12.07
CA ARG A 66 -8.85 0.15 11.27
C ARG A 66 -8.24 1.55 11.39
N VAL A 67 -7.39 1.90 10.44
CA VAL A 67 -7.13 3.31 10.18
C VAL A 67 -8.30 3.73 9.32
N GLU A 68 -9.23 4.48 9.93
CA GLU A 68 -10.31 5.17 9.23
C GLU A 68 -9.67 6.09 8.17
N VAL A 69 -9.64 5.60 6.94
CA VAL A 69 -9.50 6.44 5.74
C VAL A 69 -10.81 6.29 4.97
N GLU A 70 -11.93 6.46 5.68
CA GLU A 70 -13.28 6.40 5.12
C GLU A 70 -13.95 7.78 5.04
N GLU A 71 -13.15 8.84 4.94
CA GLU A 71 -13.65 10.18 4.62
C GLU A 71 -12.77 10.71 3.47
N MET A 72 -13.31 10.70 2.24
CA MET A 72 -12.88 11.41 1.01
C MET A 72 -13.00 10.58 -0.29
N LEU A 73 -13.46 9.33 -0.28
CA LEU A 73 -13.80 8.64 -1.53
C LEU A 73 -15.31 8.72 -1.79
N PRO A 74 -15.75 9.35 -2.88
CA PRO A 74 -17.15 9.27 -3.29
C PRO A 74 -17.44 7.82 -3.67
N TYR A 75 -18.27 7.20 -2.83
CA TYR A 75 -19.11 6.02 -3.09
C TYR A 75 -19.03 5.48 -4.53
N SER A 76 -18.27 4.41 -4.77
CA SER A 76 -18.40 3.63 -6.02
C SER A 76 -19.38 2.49 -5.80
N HIS A 77 -20.67 2.84 -5.93
CA HIS A 77 -21.65 1.90 -6.43
C HIS A 77 -21.24 1.49 -7.85
N GLY A 78 -21.11 0.18 -8.09
CA GLY A 78 -21.08 -0.37 -9.46
C GLY A 78 -19.72 -0.85 -9.92
N TYR A 79 -19.39 -2.07 -9.53
CA TYR A 79 -18.45 -2.92 -10.27
C TYR A 79 -19.12 -3.34 -11.59
N THR A 80 -19.08 -2.49 -12.61
CA THR A 80 -19.23 -2.85 -14.03
C THR A 80 -18.69 -1.68 -14.86
N GLU A 81 -18.03 -2.01 -15.97
CA GLU A 81 -17.44 -1.10 -16.99
C GLU A 81 -15.92 -0.91 -16.85
N LEU A 82 -15.21 -1.95 -17.26
CA LEU A 82 -13.91 -1.82 -17.92
C LEU A 82 -14.07 -0.89 -19.14
N CYS A 83 -13.50 0.31 -19.09
CA CYS A 83 -13.17 1.07 -20.29
C CYS A 83 -11.67 1.36 -20.30
N PHE A 84 -10.95 0.64 -21.15
CA PHE A 84 -9.62 1.03 -21.63
C PHE A 84 -9.78 2.23 -22.57
N PHE A 85 -9.05 3.31 -22.30
CA PHE A 85 -8.58 4.24 -23.32
C PHE A 85 -7.05 4.23 -23.28
#